data_AF-A0A4Y9NAN9-F1
#
_entry.id   AF-A0A4Y9NAN9-F1
#
_cell.length_a   1.000
_cell.length_b   1.000
_cell.length_c   1.000
_cell.angle_alpha   90.00
_cell.angle_beta   90.00
_cell.angle_gamma   90.00
#
_symmetry.space_group_name_H-M   'P 1'
#
loop_
_entity.id
_entity.type
_entity.pdbx_description
1 polymer ?
#
loop_
_entity_poly.entity_id
_entity_poly.type
_entity_poly.pdbx_seq_one_letter_code
_entity_poly.pdbx_strand_id
1 'polypeptide(L)' 'MAKRKAKNAHLVEPTWGQSDDGGPPLTELTSESAGALSPFGEDHSFPLPAHRIRYAHPTDKPNRAGVQLVEGR' A
#
# COMPACT_ATOMS: atom_id res chain seq x y z
N MET A 1 -1.62 28.54 22.26
CA MET A 1 -2.13 27.19 21.94
C MET A 1 -3.59 27.31 21.52
N ALA A 2 -3.95 26.89 20.30
CA ALA A 2 -5.32 27.03 19.78
C ALA A 2 -6.30 26.07 20.47
N LYS A 3 -7.54 26.52 20.70
CA LYS A 3 -8.59 25.76 21.41
C LYS A 3 -9.15 24.65 20.49
N ARG A 4 -9.01 23.37 20.91
CA ARG A 4 -9.46 22.18 20.14
C ARG A 4 -10.99 22.21 19.97
N LYS A 5 -11.50 22.12 18.73
CA LYS A 5 -12.95 22.10 18.42
C LYS A 5 -13.42 20.65 18.28
N ALA A 6 -14.41 20.23 19.08
CA ALA A 6 -14.95 18.86 19.10
C ALA A 6 -15.37 18.34 17.71
N LYS A 7 -15.97 19.21 16.89
CA LYS A 7 -16.38 18.86 15.51
C LYS A 7 -15.23 18.46 14.58
N ASN A 8 -14.00 18.85 14.89
CA ASN A 8 -12.82 18.55 14.08
C ASN A 8 -11.97 17.44 14.70
N ALA A 9 -12.47 16.71 15.70
CA ALA A 9 -11.68 15.68 16.38
C ALA A 9 -11.15 14.59 15.43
N HIS A 10 -11.96 14.24 14.41
CA HIS A 10 -11.61 13.29 13.35
C HIS A 10 -10.51 13.76 12.39
N LEU A 11 -10.10 15.04 12.46
CA LEU A 11 -9.07 15.63 11.59
C LEU A 11 -7.71 15.79 12.30
N VAL A 12 -7.63 15.45 13.60
CA VAL A 12 -6.47 15.85 14.44
C VAL A 12 -5.60 14.66 14.84
N GLU A 13 -6.03 13.41 14.70
CA GLU A 13 -5.18 12.25 14.98
C GLU A 13 -5.47 11.13 13.97
N PRO A 14 -4.45 10.37 13.53
CA PRO A 14 -4.67 9.09 12.86
C PRO A 14 -5.50 8.19 13.79
N THR A 15 -6.60 7.63 13.25
CA THR A 15 -7.51 6.71 13.95
C THR A 15 -6.85 5.34 14.12
N TRP A 16 -5.70 5.27 14.78
CA TRP A 16 -5.20 3.98 15.25
C TRP A 16 -6.25 3.38 16.17
N GLY A 17 -6.51 2.09 15.98
CA GLY A 17 -7.50 1.34 16.73
C GLY A 17 -7.30 1.60 18.22
N GLN A 18 -8.36 2.06 18.88
CA GLN A 18 -8.39 2.10 20.34
C GLN A 18 -8.43 0.65 20.81
N SER A 19 -7.63 0.32 21.83
CA SER A 19 -7.81 -0.98 22.48
C SER A 19 -9.09 -0.94 23.30
N ASP A 20 -9.85 -2.03 23.31
CA ASP A 20 -11.12 -2.10 24.06
C ASP A 20 -10.90 -1.96 25.57
N ASP A 21 -9.73 -2.38 26.07
CA ASP A 21 -9.36 -2.34 27.50
C ASP A 21 -8.50 -1.12 27.89
N GLY A 22 -8.29 -0.16 26.99
CA GLY A 22 -7.48 1.04 27.27
C GLY A 22 -5.96 0.82 27.37
N GLY A 23 -5.48 -0.36 27.01
CA GLY A 23 -4.05 -0.65 26.79
C GLY A 23 -3.46 0.08 25.57
N PRO A 24 -2.12 0.07 25.40
CA PRO A 24 -1.49 0.62 24.20
C PRO A 24 -2.07 -0.03 22.93
N PRO A 25 -2.12 0.70 21.80
CA PRO A 25 -2.62 0.14 20.55
C PRO A 25 -1.82 -1.13 20.20
N LEU A 26 -2.54 -2.19 19.86
CA LEU A 26 -1.92 -3.43 19.42
C LEU A 26 -1.32 -3.18 18.04
N THR A 27 0.00 -3.30 17.96
CA THR A 27 0.81 -3.11 16.75
C THR A 27 1.77 -4.28 16.63
N GLU A 28 2.41 -4.45 15.47
CA GLU A 28 3.46 -5.47 15.30
C GLU A 28 4.60 -5.32 16.32
N LEU A 29 4.88 -4.11 16.80
CA LEU A 29 5.94 -3.83 17.78
C LEU A 29 5.55 -4.18 19.22
N THR A 30 4.26 -4.15 19.53
CA THR A 30 3.74 -4.34 20.90
C THR A 30 3.13 -5.72 21.12
N SER A 31 3.03 -6.54 20.06
CA SER A 31 2.53 -7.90 20.13
C SER A 31 3.55 -8.85 20.77
N GLU A 32 3.10 -9.72 21.66
CA GLU A 32 3.93 -10.78 22.28
C GLU A 32 4.38 -11.83 21.26
N SER A 33 3.50 -12.15 20.30
CA SER A 33 3.79 -13.05 19.19
C SER A 33 4.11 -12.27 17.92
N ALA A 34 5.14 -12.72 17.18
CA ALA A 34 5.40 -12.21 15.84
C ALA A 34 4.23 -12.54 14.90
N GLY A 35 3.89 -11.59 14.03
CA GLY A 35 2.97 -11.83 12.92
C GLY A 35 3.55 -12.79 11.88
N ALA A 36 2.71 -13.23 10.94
CA ALA A 36 3.19 -14.05 9.83
C ALA A 36 4.26 -13.28 9.04
N LEU A 37 5.36 -13.96 8.66
CA LEU A 37 6.47 -13.37 7.90
C LEU A 37 6.04 -12.87 6.50
N SER A 38 4.87 -13.30 6.04
CA SER A 38 4.27 -12.93 4.78
C SER A 38 2.78 -12.64 4.97
N PRO A 39 2.24 -11.56 4.38
CA PRO A 39 0.81 -11.27 4.41
C PRO A 39 -0.02 -12.31 3.62
N PHE A 40 0.63 -13.14 2.80
CA PHE A 40 -0.02 -14.19 2.00
C PHE A 40 0.10 -15.59 2.63
N GLY A 41 0.59 -15.67 3.88
CA GLY A 41 0.87 -16.93 4.56
C GLY A 41 2.06 -17.70 3.95
N GLU A 42 2.13 -18.98 4.28
CA GLU A 42 3.18 -19.92 3.85
C GLU A 42 2.97 -20.43 2.41
N ASP A 43 1.77 -20.26 1.85
CA ASP A 43 1.37 -20.79 0.54
C ASP A 43 2.06 -20.08 -0.64
N HIS A 44 2.64 -18.90 -0.40
CA HIS A 44 3.21 -18.05 -1.43
C HIS A 44 4.68 -17.73 -1.15
N SER A 45 5.55 -18.17 -2.05
CA SER A 45 6.95 -17.75 -2.06
C SER A 45 7.14 -16.56 -3.00
N PHE A 46 7.90 -15.57 -2.51
CA PHE A 46 8.30 -14.40 -3.29
C PHE A 46 9.76 -14.52 -3.71
N PRO A 47 10.13 -13.99 -4.90
CA PRO A 47 9.26 -13.34 -5.87
C PRO A 47 8.34 -14.31 -6.62
N LEU A 48 7.16 -13.83 -7.02
CA LEU A 48 6.24 -14.63 -7.83
C LEU A 48 6.82 -14.87 -9.24
N PRO A 49 6.60 -16.06 -9.84
CA PRO A 49 6.97 -16.32 -11.23
C PRO A 49 6.35 -15.31 -12.20
N ALA A 50 7.13 -14.87 -13.20
CA ALA A 50 6.73 -13.84 -14.16
C ALA A 50 5.43 -14.15 -14.93
N HIS A 51 5.13 -15.43 -15.18
CA HIS A 51 3.91 -15.85 -15.86
C HIS A 51 2.65 -15.82 -14.96
N ARG A 52 2.81 -15.67 -13.64
CA ARG A 52 1.70 -15.56 -12.68
C ARG A 52 1.32 -14.11 -12.39
N ILE A 53 2.20 -13.16 -12.70
CA ILE A 53 1.94 -11.73 -12.52
C ILE A 53 1.26 -11.15 -13.76
N ARG A 54 0.16 -10.43 -13.57
CA ARG A 54 -0.52 -9.69 -14.66
C ARG A 54 0.06 -8.29 -14.82
N TYR A 55 1.36 -8.14 -14.65
CA TYR A 55 2.05 -6.87 -14.84
C TYR A 55 2.59 -6.80 -16.26
N ALA A 56 2.12 -5.82 -17.03
CA ALA A 56 2.72 -5.43 -18.29
C ALA A 56 3.34 -4.05 -18.10
N HIS A 57 4.66 -3.94 -18.33
CA HIS A 57 5.31 -2.64 -18.28
C HIS A 57 4.76 -1.77 -19.43
N PRO A 58 4.22 -0.58 -19.15
CA PRO A 58 3.74 0.30 -20.20
C PRO A 58 4.92 0.71 -21.09
N THR A 59 4.88 0.32 -22.36
CA THR A 59 5.89 0.69 -23.37
C THR A 59 5.50 1.91 -24.18
N ASP A 60 4.36 2.52 -23.83
CA ASP A 60 3.85 3.67 -24.56
C ASP A 60 4.88 4.80 -24.48
N LYS A 61 5.30 5.28 -25.65
CA LYS A 61 6.18 6.43 -25.77
C LYS A 61 5.27 7.63 -26.03
N PRO A 62 4.85 8.39 -25.00
CA PRO A 62 3.90 9.50 -25.17
C PRO A 62 4.36 10.53 -26.21
N ASN A 63 5.66 10.61 -26.49
CA ASN A 63 6.26 11.52 -27.46
C ASN A 63 6.31 10.99 -28.91
N ARG A 64 5.61 9.90 -29.26
CA ARG A 64 5.46 9.43 -30.66
C ARG A 64 4.10 9.76 -31.29
N ALA A 65 3.25 10.52 -30.61
CA ALA A 65 2.02 11.07 -31.18
C ALA A 65 2.33 12.21 -32.18
N GLY A 66 2.84 11.85 -33.36
CA GLY A 66 3.14 12.85 -34.40
C GLY A 66 3.95 12.36 -35.58
N VAL A 67 4.53 11.15 -35.54
CA VAL A 67 5.21 10.58 -36.70
C VAL A 67 4.48 9.32 -37.12
N GLN A 68 3.64 9.45 -38.15
CA GLN A 68 3.30 8.30 -38.99
C GLN A 68 4.63 7.80 -39.55
N LEU A 69 5.19 6.75 -38.95
CA LEU A 69 6.24 5.97 -39.59
C LEU A 69 5.62 5.40 -40.86
N VAL A 70 5.98 5.98 -42.00
CA VAL A 70 5.71 5.37 -43.29
C VAL A 70 6.56 4.11 -43.33
N GLU A 71 5.92 2.93 -43.34
CA GLU A 71 6.62 1.69 -43.64
C GLU A 71 7.20 1.79 -45.06
N GLY A 72 8.53 1.71 -45.19
CA GLY A 72 9.20 1.48 -46.47
C GLY A 72 9.85 2.68 -47.17
N ARG A 73 10.46 3.63 -46.43
CA ARG A 73 11.52 4.48 -47.01
C ARG A 73 12.64 4.76 -46.02
#